data_AF-A0A4Q3VK06-F1
#
_entry.id   AF-A0A4Q3VK06-F1
#
_cell.length_a   1.000
_cell.length_b   1.000
_cell.length_c   1.000
_cell.angle_alpha   90.00
_cell.angle_beta   90.00
_cell.angle_gamma   90.00
#
_symmetry.space_group_name_H-M   'P 1'
#
loop_
_entity.id
_entity.type
_entity.pdbx_description
1 polymer ?
#
loop_
_entity_poly.entity_id
_entity_poly.type
_entity_poly.pdbx_seq_one_letter_code
_entity_poly.pdbx_strand_id
1 'polypeptide(L)'
;MEVALFVFVASCICLAVGIYIGRLLSQMKAGVDKAASEQKAQLLEARSDALAQQYVTEKAAWDKRIAHLASELENLRGDKETLAIMFTRKESDFDNLLEKHQSQQKEIETLNQKFTKEFENLANRILEEKSVKFTEQNKQNMHGLLHPLSEKIQLFERKVEDTHKESIDYHAALRQQILGLRDLNEQMSREAVNLTKALKGDSKMQGNWGELVLERVLEKSGLEKGREYEVQQSFTNDQGGRVFPDVVVNLPDGKKKLR
;
A
#
# COMPACT_ATOMS: atom_id res chain seq x y z
N MET A 1 48.63 -90.79 -50.47
CA MET A 1 47.19 -90.43 -50.55
C MET A 1 46.59 -90.09 -49.18
N GLU A 2 47.01 -90.73 -48.09
CA GLU A 2 46.42 -90.51 -46.74
C GLU A 2 46.58 -89.08 -46.18
N VAL A 3 47.73 -88.43 -46.38
CA VAL A 3 47.99 -87.07 -45.87
C VAL A 3 47.03 -86.03 -46.46
N ALA A 4 46.70 -86.15 -47.76
CA ALA A 4 45.78 -85.23 -48.44
C ALA A 4 44.34 -85.36 -47.92
N LEU A 5 43.91 -86.59 -47.57
CA LEU A 5 42.59 -86.85 -46.97
C LEU A 5 42.48 -86.22 -45.57
N PHE A 6 43.53 -86.33 -44.75
CA PHE A 6 43.56 -85.72 -43.42
C PHE A 6 43.51 -84.19 -43.47
N VAL A 7 44.25 -83.55 -44.37
CA VAL A 7 44.21 -82.08 -44.54
C VAL A 7 42.83 -81.62 -45.01
N PHE A 8 42.20 -82.37 -45.92
CA PHE A 8 40.84 -82.05 -46.40
C PHE A 8 39.81 -82.13 -45.27
N VAL A 9 39.83 -83.19 -44.46
CA VAL A 9 38.93 -83.35 -43.31
C VAL A 9 39.17 -82.26 -42.25
N ALA A 10 40.41 -81.93 -41.95
CA ALA A 10 40.75 -80.85 -41.01
C ALA A 10 40.23 -79.48 -41.49
N SER A 11 40.36 -79.18 -42.79
CA SER A 11 39.82 -77.95 -43.40
C SER A 11 38.28 -77.89 -43.30
N CYS A 12 37.59 -79.00 -43.52
CA CYS A 12 36.13 -79.07 -43.38
C CYS A 12 35.68 -78.84 -41.92
N ILE A 13 36.41 -79.39 -40.94
CA ILE A 13 36.14 -79.18 -39.52
C ILE A 13 36.37 -77.71 -39.14
N CYS A 14 37.48 -77.09 -39.58
CA CYS A 14 37.74 -75.68 -39.33
C CYS A 14 36.67 -74.75 -39.94
N LEU A 15 36.18 -75.06 -41.15
CA LEU A 15 35.08 -74.31 -41.76
C LEU A 15 33.77 -74.48 -40.98
N ALA A 16 33.43 -75.70 -40.56
CA ALA A 16 32.23 -75.96 -39.77
C ALA A 16 32.28 -75.23 -38.42
N VAL A 17 33.43 -75.25 -37.73
CA VAL A 17 33.65 -74.53 -36.47
C VAL A 17 33.59 -73.01 -36.69
N GLY A 18 34.20 -72.50 -37.76
CA GLY A 18 34.14 -71.08 -38.12
C GLY A 18 32.72 -70.59 -38.40
N ILE A 19 31.91 -71.38 -39.12
CA ILE A 19 30.50 -71.08 -39.38
C ILE A 19 29.68 -71.13 -38.08
N TYR A 20 29.94 -72.11 -37.22
CA TYR A 20 29.25 -72.25 -35.94
C TYR A 20 29.55 -71.07 -34.99
N ILE A 21 30.83 -70.71 -34.83
CA ILE A 21 31.26 -69.56 -34.03
C ILE A 21 30.73 -68.25 -34.64
N GLY A 22 30.77 -68.11 -35.96
CA GLY A 22 30.24 -66.94 -36.67
C GLY A 22 28.73 -66.76 -36.45
N ARG A 23 27.96 -67.85 -36.49
CA ARG A 23 26.52 -67.82 -36.15
C ARG A 23 26.28 -67.44 -34.69
N LEU A 24 27.07 -67.98 -33.76
CA LEU A 24 26.92 -67.71 -32.33
C LEU A 24 27.25 -66.24 -32.00
N LEU A 25 28.33 -65.69 -32.57
CA LEU A 25 28.66 -64.27 -32.47
C LEU A 25 27.60 -63.36 -33.11
N SER A 26 27.05 -63.75 -34.26
CA SER A 26 25.96 -63.00 -34.91
C SER A 26 24.68 -63.01 -34.09
N GLN A 27 24.33 -64.13 -33.45
CA GLN A 27 23.16 -64.23 -32.58
C GLN A 27 23.33 -63.39 -31.30
N MET A 28 24.53 -63.40 -30.70
CA MET A 28 24.84 -62.53 -29.56
C MET A 28 24.76 -61.05 -29.95
N LYS A 29 25.35 -60.66 -31.09
CA LYS A 29 25.30 -59.27 -31.58
C LYS A 29 23.86 -58.81 -31.88
N ALA A 30 23.07 -59.64 -32.56
CA ALA A 30 21.67 -59.35 -32.83
C ALA A 30 20.82 -59.25 -31.55
N GLY A 31 21.11 -60.07 -30.53
CA GLY A 31 20.48 -59.97 -29.21
C GLY A 31 20.82 -58.68 -28.49
N VAL A 32 22.10 -58.25 -28.53
CA VAL A 32 22.55 -56.97 -27.94
C VAL A 32 21.96 -55.77 -28.67
N ASP A 33 21.95 -55.78 -30.01
CA ASP A 33 21.38 -54.69 -30.82
C ASP A 33 19.86 -54.57 -30.61
N LYS A 34 19.16 -55.71 -30.49
CA LYS A 34 17.73 -55.75 -30.17
C LYS A 34 17.45 -55.21 -28.76
N ALA A 35 18.20 -55.66 -27.75
CA ALA A 35 18.08 -55.16 -26.38
C ALA A 35 18.39 -53.65 -26.30
N ALA A 36 19.39 -53.16 -27.03
CA ALA A 36 19.71 -51.74 -27.11
C ALA A 36 18.59 -50.93 -27.80
N SER A 37 17.94 -51.49 -28.82
CA SER A 37 16.78 -50.88 -29.47
C SER A 37 15.55 -50.83 -28.56
N GLU A 38 15.28 -51.91 -27.82
CA GLU A 38 14.18 -51.98 -26.85
C GLU A 38 14.38 -50.99 -25.68
N GLN A 39 15.60 -50.89 -25.16
CA GLN A 39 15.95 -49.89 -24.13
C GLN A 39 15.77 -48.45 -24.64
N LYS A 40 16.17 -48.16 -25.88
CA LYS A 40 15.95 -46.85 -26.50
C LYS A 40 14.46 -46.53 -26.67
N ALA A 41 13.66 -47.51 -27.09
CA ALA A 41 12.21 -47.34 -27.22
C ALA A 41 11.56 -47.04 -25.86
N GLN A 42 11.91 -47.80 -24.82
CA GLN A 42 11.42 -47.55 -23.45
C GLN A 42 11.85 -46.17 -22.92
N LEU A 43 13.08 -45.74 -23.20
CA LEU A 43 13.55 -44.41 -22.80
C LEU A 43 12.80 -43.28 -23.52
N LEU A 44 12.52 -43.45 -24.82
CA LEU A 44 11.74 -42.49 -25.61
C LEU A 44 10.29 -42.41 -25.13
N GLU A 45 9.68 -43.55 -24.81
CA GLU A 45 8.32 -43.62 -24.25
C GLU A 45 8.25 -42.94 -22.88
N ALA A 46 9.17 -43.27 -21.97
CA ALA A 46 9.25 -42.61 -20.65
C ALA A 46 9.48 -41.08 -20.77
N ARG A 47 10.27 -40.63 -21.75
CA ARG A 47 10.47 -39.20 -22.03
C ARG A 47 9.21 -38.55 -22.59
N SER A 48 8.47 -39.24 -23.45
CA SER A 48 7.18 -38.77 -23.99
C SER A 48 6.16 -38.60 -22.87
N ASP A 49 6.05 -39.59 -21.97
CA ASP A 49 5.14 -39.54 -20.83
C ASP A 49 5.51 -38.43 -19.86
N ALA A 50 6.80 -38.26 -19.57
CA ALA A 50 7.29 -37.16 -18.73
C ALA A 50 6.93 -35.79 -19.33
N LEU A 51 7.11 -35.61 -20.65
CA LEU A 51 6.72 -34.37 -21.34
C LEU A 51 5.21 -34.16 -21.28
N ALA A 52 4.40 -35.19 -21.56
CA ALA A 52 2.95 -35.10 -21.50
C ALA A 52 2.46 -34.70 -20.10
N GLN A 53 3.05 -35.29 -19.05
CA GLN A 53 2.73 -34.95 -17.67
C GLN A 53 3.15 -33.53 -17.32
N GLN A 54 4.31 -33.07 -17.81
CA GLN A 54 4.76 -31.69 -17.64
C GLN A 54 3.76 -30.71 -18.27
N TYR A 55 3.32 -30.95 -19.51
CA TYR A 55 2.30 -30.14 -20.18
C TYR A 55 0.98 -30.09 -19.41
N VAL A 56 0.52 -31.23 -18.87
CA VAL A 56 -0.70 -31.29 -18.05
C VAL A 56 -0.55 -30.45 -16.77
N THR A 57 0.59 -30.53 -16.09
CA THR A 57 0.83 -29.74 -14.87
C THR A 57 0.92 -28.24 -15.14
N GLU A 58 1.59 -27.84 -16.22
CA GLU A 58 1.66 -26.43 -16.62
C GLU A 58 0.29 -25.90 -17.01
N LYS A 59 -0.47 -26.65 -17.82
CA LYS A 59 -1.83 -26.26 -18.20
C LYS A 59 -2.72 -26.08 -16.97
N ALA A 60 -2.67 -27.00 -16.03
CA ALA A 60 -3.43 -26.90 -14.79
C ALA A 60 -3.01 -25.68 -13.94
N ALA A 61 -1.73 -25.30 -13.95
CA ALA A 61 -1.26 -24.09 -13.29
C ALA A 61 -1.78 -22.81 -13.97
N TRP A 62 -1.77 -22.77 -15.31
CA TRP A 62 -2.32 -21.66 -16.09
C TRP A 62 -3.82 -21.52 -15.90
N ASP A 63 -4.58 -22.62 -15.92
CA ASP A 63 -6.02 -22.62 -15.70
C ASP A 63 -6.36 -22.07 -14.30
N LYS A 64 -5.60 -22.45 -13.27
CA LYS A 64 -5.73 -21.86 -11.92
C LYS A 64 -5.43 -20.36 -11.91
N ARG A 65 -4.38 -19.92 -12.62
CA ARG A 65 -4.03 -18.50 -12.68
C ARG A 65 -5.11 -17.68 -13.40
N ILE A 66 -5.66 -18.21 -14.49
CA ILE A 66 -6.75 -17.59 -15.23
C ILE A 66 -8.01 -17.49 -14.37
N ALA A 67 -8.38 -18.58 -13.67
CA ALA A 67 -9.53 -18.57 -12.76
C ALA A 67 -9.36 -17.55 -11.63
N HIS A 68 -8.16 -17.45 -11.06
CA HIS A 68 -7.86 -16.48 -10.02
C HIS A 68 -7.93 -15.04 -10.53
N LEU A 69 -7.32 -14.74 -11.68
CA LEU A 69 -7.40 -13.41 -12.31
C LEU A 69 -8.83 -13.03 -12.70
N ALA A 70 -9.63 -13.99 -13.17
CA ALA A 70 -11.05 -13.77 -13.46
C ALA A 70 -11.83 -13.40 -12.20
N SER A 71 -11.55 -14.08 -11.07
CA SER A 71 -12.15 -13.75 -9.78
C SER A 71 -11.72 -12.37 -9.27
N GLU A 72 -10.44 -12.01 -9.41
CA GLU A 72 -9.96 -10.67 -9.02
C GLU A 72 -10.61 -9.57 -9.85
N LEU A 73 -10.75 -9.78 -11.17
CA LEU A 73 -11.43 -8.83 -12.05
C LEU A 73 -12.90 -8.65 -11.68
N GLU A 74 -13.59 -9.71 -11.29
CA GLU A 74 -14.98 -9.65 -10.87
C GLU A 74 -15.12 -8.88 -9.55
N ASN A 75 -14.25 -9.16 -8.58
CA ASN A 75 -14.22 -8.41 -7.32
C ASN A 75 -13.95 -6.93 -7.57
N LEU A 76 -12.97 -6.60 -8.40
CA LEU A 76 -12.60 -5.22 -8.72
C LEU A 76 -13.73 -4.49 -9.47
N ARG A 77 -14.50 -5.19 -10.31
CA ARG A 77 -15.70 -4.65 -10.94
C ARG A 77 -16.80 -4.35 -9.93
N GLY A 78 -17.04 -5.27 -8.98
CA GLY A 78 -17.99 -5.06 -7.89
C GLY A 78 -17.60 -3.87 -7.00
N ASP A 79 -16.32 -3.76 -6.63
CA ASP A 79 -15.80 -2.63 -5.85
C ASP A 79 -15.97 -1.30 -6.61
N LYS A 80 -15.73 -1.30 -7.92
CA LYS A 80 -15.94 -0.10 -8.75
C LYS A 80 -17.41 0.31 -8.80
N GLU A 81 -18.32 -0.66 -8.95
CA GLU A 81 -19.75 -0.39 -9.00
C GLU A 81 -20.27 0.14 -7.66
N THR A 82 -19.87 -0.47 -6.55
CA THR A 82 -20.23 0.02 -5.21
C THR A 82 -19.68 1.42 -4.95
N LEU A 83 -18.44 1.70 -5.37
CA LEU A 83 -17.84 3.03 -5.26
C LEU A 83 -18.58 4.06 -6.12
N ALA A 84 -18.99 3.71 -7.34
CA ALA A 84 -19.78 4.58 -8.20
C ALA A 84 -21.14 4.91 -7.57
N ILE A 85 -21.83 3.92 -7.01
CA ILE A 85 -23.10 4.13 -6.30
C ILE A 85 -22.91 5.05 -5.09
N MET A 86 -21.86 4.82 -4.29
CA MET A 86 -21.55 5.69 -3.15
C MET A 86 -21.23 7.11 -3.58
N PHE A 87 -20.50 7.29 -4.68
CA PHE A 87 -20.17 8.60 -5.22
C PHE A 87 -21.43 9.36 -5.64
N THR A 88 -22.29 8.75 -6.46
CA THR A 88 -23.56 9.37 -6.89
C THR A 88 -24.45 9.73 -5.70
N ARG A 89 -24.50 8.87 -4.67
CA ARG A 89 -25.26 9.16 -3.44
C ARG A 89 -24.69 10.36 -2.70
N LYS A 90 -23.36 10.43 -2.56
CA LYS A 90 -22.69 11.56 -1.90
C LYS A 90 -22.85 12.87 -2.66
N GLU A 91 -22.82 12.82 -3.98
CA GLU A 91 -23.07 13.99 -4.84
C GLU A 91 -24.50 14.49 -4.66
N SER A 92 -25.51 13.61 -4.68
CA SER A 92 -26.90 13.98 -4.42
C SER A 92 -27.12 14.49 -2.99
N ASP A 93 -26.53 13.86 -1.97
CA ASP A 93 -26.59 14.34 -0.58
C ASP A 93 -25.97 15.74 -0.47
N PHE A 94 -24.89 16.01 -1.19
CA PHE A 94 -24.22 17.30 -1.22
C PHE A 94 -25.09 18.38 -1.88
N ASP A 95 -25.66 18.09 -3.04
CA ASP A 95 -26.56 19.02 -3.74
C ASP A 95 -27.78 19.37 -2.90
N ASN A 96 -28.41 18.37 -2.28
CA ASN A 96 -29.53 18.56 -1.37
C ASN A 96 -29.16 19.43 -0.15
N LEU A 97 -27.96 19.23 0.41
CA LEU A 97 -27.48 20.02 1.54
C LEU A 97 -27.20 21.47 1.12
N LEU A 98 -26.63 21.67 -0.06
CA LEU A 98 -26.36 22.99 -0.62
C LEU A 98 -27.66 23.75 -0.88
N GLU A 99 -28.66 23.10 -1.46
CA GLU A 99 -29.98 23.70 -1.68
C GLU A 99 -30.67 24.06 -0.36
N LYS A 100 -30.65 23.17 0.64
CA LYS A 100 -31.18 23.47 1.98
C LYS A 100 -30.48 24.65 2.62
N HIS A 101 -29.15 24.72 2.54
CA HIS A 101 -28.39 25.82 3.11
C HIS A 101 -28.72 27.15 2.42
N GLN A 102 -28.84 27.17 1.09
CA GLN A 102 -29.27 28.36 0.35
C GLN A 102 -30.70 28.79 0.72
N SER A 103 -31.61 27.83 0.85
CA SER A 103 -32.98 28.09 1.28
C SER A 103 -33.03 28.69 2.69
N GLN A 104 -32.30 28.11 3.64
CA GLN A 104 -32.19 28.62 5.01
C GLN A 104 -31.58 30.03 5.06
N GLN A 105 -30.54 30.30 4.27
CA GLN A 105 -29.97 31.66 4.20
C GLN A 105 -30.99 32.69 3.71
N LYS A 106 -31.75 32.36 2.66
CA LYS A 106 -32.83 33.23 2.18
C LYS A 106 -33.92 33.41 3.24
N GLU A 107 -34.32 32.33 3.92
CA GLU A 107 -35.34 32.40 4.97
C GLU A 107 -34.88 33.31 6.12
N ILE A 108 -33.63 33.19 6.59
CA ILE A 108 -33.03 34.06 7.60
C ILE A 108 -33.01 35.52 7.13
N GLU A 109 -32.65 35.79 5.88
CA GLU A 109 -32.65 37.14 5.33
C GLU A 109 -34.07 37.74 5.31
N THR A 110 -35.05 36.98 4.83
CA THR A 110 -36.46 37.44 4.85
C THR A 110 -36.97 37.64 6.28
N LEU A 111 -36.56 36.80 7.23
CA LEU A 111 -36.94 36.89 8.62
C LEU A 111 -36.34 38.15 9.27
N ASN A 112 -35.06 38.47 9.00
CA ASN A 112 -34.42 39.70 9.45
C ASN A 112 -35.10 40.95 8.89
N GLN A 113 -35.48 40.94 7.60
CA GLN A 113 -36.22 42.05 6.99
C GLN A 113 -37.59 42.24 7.66
N LYS A 114 -38.33 41.15 7.88
CA LYS A 114 -39.62 41.19 8.60
C LYS A 114 -39.45 41.71 10.03
N PHE A 115 -38.46 41.20 10.78
CA PHE A 115 -38.18 41.68 12.14
C PHE A 115 -37.83 43.16 12.17
N THR A 116 -37.03 43.64 11.22
CA THR A 116 -36.66 45.07 11.12
C THR A 116 -37.91 45.92 10.89
N LYS A 117 -38.80 45.49 9.98
CA LYS A 117 -40.05 46.20 9.68
C LYS A 117 -41.04 46.18 10.85
N GLU A 118 -41.21 45.02 11.49
CA GLU A 118 -42.06 44.91 12.69
C GLU A 118 -41.51 45.73 13.85
N PHE A 119 -40.19 45.77 14.02
CA PHE A 119 -39.53 46.60 15.02
C PHE A 119 -39.75 48.09 14.74
N GLU A 120 -39.58 48.53 13.49
CA GLU A 120 -39.85 49.91 13.08
C GLU A 120 -41.31 50.30 13.31
N ASN A 121 -42.26 49.44 12.91
CA ASN A 121 -43.68 49.64 13.15
C ASN A 121 -44.02 49.69 14.64
N LEU A 122 -43.45 48.78 15.45
CA LEU A 122 -43.65 48.75 16.89
C LEU A 122 -43.03 49.98 17.56
N ALA A 123 -41.84 50.40 17.15
CA ALA A 123 -41.18 51.60 17.65
C ALA A 123 -42.01 52.85 17.32
N ASN A 124 -42.50 52.98 16.08
CA ASN A 124 -43.39 54.07 15.67
C ASN A 124 -44.69 54.07 16.47
N ARG A 125 -45.35 52.91 16.62
CA ARG A 125 -46.56 52.77 17.44
C ARG A 125 -46.32 53.10 18.90
N ILE A 126 -45.23 52.61 19.50
CA ILE A 126 -44.86 52.93 20.88
C ILE A 126 -44.58 54.42 20.99
N LEU A 127 -43.83 55.02 20.07
CA LEU A 127 -43.52 56.44 20.10
C LEU A 127 -44.79 57.29 19.97
N GLU A 128 -45.70 56.95 19.07
CA GLU A 128 -46.97 57.65 18.86
C GLU A 128 -47.91 57.48 20.06
N GLU A 129 -48.10 56.25 20.54
CA GLU A 129 -48.92 55.98 21.73
C GLU A 129 -48.33 56.66 22.98
N LYS A 130 -46.99 56.68 23.10
CA LYS A 130 -46.32 57.41 24.17
C LYS A 130 -46.45 58.90 23.98
N SER A 131 -46.32 59.48 22.79
CA SER A 131 -46.41 60.94 22.56
C SER A 131 -47.83 61.47 22.81
N VAL A 132 -48.87 60.72 22.41
CA VAL A 132 -50.27 61.03 22.72
C VAL A 132 -50.51 60.95 24.23
N LYS A 133 -50.05 59.88 24.91
CA LYS A 133 -50.14 59.78 26.38
C LYS A 133 -49.25 60.77 27.12
N PHE A 134 -48.11 61.18 26.56
CA PHE A 134 -47.17 62.15 27.14
C PHE A 134 -47.80 63.54 27.19
N THR A 135 -48.62 63.89 26.20
CA THR A 135 -49.32 65.19 26.14
C THR A 135 -50.50 65.23 27.13
N GLU A 136 -51.16 64.10 27.38
CA GLU A 136 -52.31 63.98 28.28
C GLU A 136 -51.92 63.84 29.78
N GLN A 137 -50.75 63.28 30.09
CA GLN A 137 -50.40 62.83 31.45
C GLN A 137 -49.29 63.62 32.17
N ASN A 138 -48.78 64.71 31.57
CA ASN A 138 -47.58 65.42 32.03
C ASN A 138 -47.74 66.29 33.30
N LYS A 139 -48.82 66.18 34.07
CA LYS A 139 -48.95 66.96 35.32
C LYS A 139 -49.17 66.14 36.60
N GLN A 140 -49.42 64.82 36.54
CA GLN A 140 -49.82 64.07 37.74
C GLN A 140 -49.09 62.74 38.03
N ASN A 141 -48.44 62.06 37.07
CA ASN A 141 -48.03 60.65 37.27
C ASN A 141 -46.52 60.33 37.27
N MET A 142 -45.63 61.32 37.36
CA MET A 142 -44.18 61.07 37.24
C MET A 142 -43.58 60.14 38.30
N HIS A 143 -44.20 59.96 39.48
CA HIS A 143 -43.66 59.09 40.53
C HIS A 143 -44.01 57.60 40.37
N GLY A 144 -45.15 57.25 39.77
CA GLY A 144 -45.61 55.86 39.66
C GLY A 144 -45.01 55.07 38.49
N LEU A 145 -44.59 55.76 37.42
CA LEU A 145 -44.05 55.14 36.20
C LEU A 145 -42.55 54.81 36.27
N LEU A 146 -41.79 55.46 37.14
CA LEU A 146 -40.35 55.25 37.26
C LEU A 146 -39.97 53.99 38.06
N HIS A 147 -40.86 53.50 38.93
CA HIS A 147 -40.63 52.30 39.73
C HIS A 147 -40.51 51.01 38.87
N PRO A 148 -41.47 50.68 37.98
CA PRO A 148 -41.35 49.48 37.15
C PRO A 148 -40.23 49.57 36.11
N LEU A 149 -39.79 50.78 35.72
CA LEU A 149 -38.62 50.96 34.87
C LEU A 149 -37.33 50.66 35.65
N SER A 150 -37.21 51.15 36.88
CA SER A 150 -36.07 50.87 37.76
C SER A 150 -35.94 49.38 38.05
N GLU A 151 -37.05 48.68 38.34
CA GLU A 151 -37.04 47.22 38.55
C GLU A 151 -36.64 46.46 37.29
N LYS A 152 -37.14 46.87 36.11
CA LYS A 152 -36.75 46.23 34.84
C LYS A 152 -35.30 46.49 34.47
N ILE A 153 -34.76 47.67 34.78
CA ILE A 153 -33.33 47.98 34.59
C ILE A 153 -32.47 47.12 35.52
N GLN A 154 -32.85 46.96 36.80
CA GLN A 154 -32.12 46.07 37.72
C GLN A 154 -32.18 44.61 37.31
N LEU A 155 -33.32 44.13 36.80
CA LEU A 155 -33.45 42.77 36.26
C LEU A 155 -32.63 42.58 34.97
N PHE A 156 -32.58 43.61 34.12
CA PHE A 156 -31.73 43.61 32.93
C PHE A 156 -30.25 43.61 33.30
N GLU A 157 -29.84 44.45 34.24
CA GLU A 157 -28.46 44.50 34.75
C GLU A 157 -28.04 43.14 35.31
N ARG A 158 -28.88 42.51 36.14
CA ARG A 158 -28.63 41.13 36.61
C ARG A 158 -28.53 40.13 35.46
N LYS A 159 -29.45 40.17 34.49
CA LYS A 159 -29.44 39.22 33.37
C LYS A 159 -28.20 39.39 32.48
N VAL A 160 -27.75 40.63 32.27
CA VAL A 160 -26.52 40.93 31.55
C VAL A 160 -25.31 40.45 32.35
N GLU A 161 -25.27 40.67 33.65
CA GLU A 161 -24.19 40.20 34.53
C GLU A 161 -24.12 38.66 34.57
N ASP A 162 -25.27 37.99 34.66
CA ASP A 162 -25.38 36.53 34.63
C ASP A 162 -24.96 35.95 33.28
N THR A 163 -25.37 36.59 32.18
CA THR A 163 -24.94 36.18 30.82
C THR A 163 -23.44 36.42 30.61
N HIS A 164 -22.89 37.49 31.19
CA HIS A 164 -21.45 37.76 31.12
C HIS A 164 -20.65 36.75 31.96
N LYS A 165 -21.15 36.37 33.14
CA LYS A 165 -20.58 35.27 33.95
C LYS A 165 -20.63 33.94 33.20
N GLU A 166 -21.77 33.58 32.63
CA GLU A 166 -21.93 32.35 31.83
C GLU A 166 -21.01 32.35 30.60
N SER A 167 -20.85 33.50 29.93
CA SER A 167 -19.91 33.67 28.83
C SER A 167 -18.45 33.51 29.28
N ILE A 168 -18.07 34.04 30.44
CA ILE A 168 -16.73 33.86 31.01
C ILE A 168 -16.47 32.38 31.34
N ASP A 169 -17.43 31.69 31.95
CA ASP A 169 -17.31 30.26 32.27
C ASP A 169 -17.21 29.41 30.98
N TYR A 170 -18.00 29.74 29.96
CA TYR A 170 -17.93 29.08 28.66
C TYR A 170 -16.58 29.31 27.97
N HIS A 171 -16.06 30.54 28.02
CA HIS A 171 -14.74 30.86 27.49
C HIS A 171 -13.60 30.20 28.29
N ALA A 172 -13.74 30.04 29.60
CA ALA A 172 -12.80 29.32 30.44
C ALA A 172 -12.81 27.81 30.12
N ALA A 173 -13.99 27.20 30.01
CA ALA A 173 -14.15 25.81 29.61
C ALA A 173 -13.61 25.55 28.19
N LEU A 174 -13.87 26.45 27.25
CA LEU A 174 -13.34 26.38 25.89
C LEU A 174 -11.81 26.51 25.87
N ARG A 175 -11.24 27.45 26.65
CA ARG A 175 -9.79 27.57 26.78
C ARG A 175 -9.18 26.29 27.33
N GLN A 176 -9.82 25.66 28.32
CA GLN A 176 -9.37 24.39 28.88
C GLN A 176 -9.41 23.25 27.85
N GLN A 177 -10.47 23.18 27.03
CA GLN A 177 -10.56 22.23 25.93
C GLN A 177 -9.50 22.48 24.85
N ILE A 178 -9.23 23.73 24.51
CA ILE A 178 -8.17 24.10 23.55
C ILE A 178 -6.79 23.72 24.08
N LEU A 179 -6.51 23.95 25.37
CA LEU A 179 -5.27 23.52 26.01
C LEU A 179 -5.15 21.99 25.99
N GLY A 180 -6.22 21.28 26.34
CA GLY A 180 -6.26 19.81 26.25
C GLY A 180 -6.03 19.29 24.83
N LEU A 181 -6.64 19.92 23.81
CA LEU A 181 -6.40 19.60 22.40
C LEU A 181 -4.95 19.88 21.99
N ARG A 182 -4.33 20.95 22.49
CA ARG A 182 -2.92 21.26 22.22
C ARG A 182 -2.01 20.19 22.80
N ASP A 183 -2.24 19.78 24.03
CA ASP A 183 -1.43 18.77 24.71
C ASP A 183 -1.59 17.39 24.04
N LEU A 184 -2.81 17.06 23.63
CA LEU A 184 -3.10 15.83 22.88
C LEU A 184 -2.43 15.85 21.50
N ASN A 185 -2.40 17.00 20.83
CA ASN A 185 -1.71 17.16 19.55
C ASN A 185 -0.17 17.10 19.72
N GLU A 186 0.37 17.61 20.83
CA GLU A 186 1.80 17.47 21.15
C GLU A 186 2.17 16.02 21.44
N GLN A 187 1.34 15.28 22.20
CA GLN A 187 1.53 13.85 22.41
C GLN A 187 1.45 13.07 21.10
N MET A 188 0.45 13.32 20.27
CA MET A 188 0.29 12.68 18.96
C MET A 188 1.48 12.97 18.04
N SER A 189 2.00 14.20 18.05
CA SER A 189 3.20 14.56 17.29
C SER A 189 4.45 13.81 17.78
N ARG A 190 4.62 13.69 19.11
CA ARG A 190 5.71 12.89 19.71
C ARG A 190 5.58 11.41 19.37
N GLU A 191 4.37 10.85 19.44
CA GLU A 191 4.09 9.47 19.05
C GLU A 191 4.33 9.24 17.56
N ALA A 192 3.92 10.16 16.69
CA ALA A 192 4.20 10.09 15.25
C ALA A 192 5.70 10.17 14.95
N VAL A 193 6.47 11.01 15.68
CA VAL A 193 7.93 11.06 15.57
C VAL A 193 8.57 9.77 16.07
N ASN A 194 8.10 9.21 17.19
CA ASN A 194 8.60 7.94 17.72
C ASN A 194 8.24 6.76 16.80
N LEU A 195 7.03 6.74 16.25
CA LEU A 195 6.57 5.77 15.26
C LEU A 195 7.39 5.89 13.98
N THR A 196 7.63 7.10 13.49
CA THR A 196 8.51 7.36 12.34
C THR A 196 9.94 6.93 12.64
N LYS A 197 10.45 7.16 13.85
CA LYS A 197 11.77 6.65 14.26
C LYS A 197 11.81 5.12 14.36
N ALA A 198 10.73 4.47 14.79
CA ALA A 198 10.62 3.02 14.80
C ALA A 198 10.55 2.44 13.38
N LEU A 199 9.79 3.08 12.48
CA LEU A 199 9.71 2.72 11.05
C LEU A 199 10.99 3.05 10.27
N LYS A 200 11.68 4.14 10.62
CA LYS A 200 12.94 4.57 9.96
C LYS A 200 14.18 3.91 10.57
N GLY A 201 14.06 3.37 11.79
CA GLY A 201 15.09 2.60 12.48
C GLY A 201 15.47 1.29 11.77
N ASP A 202 14.65 0.86 10.82
CA ASP A 202 14.94 -0.28 9.94
C ASP A 202 15.97 0.04 8.83
N SER A 203 16.39 1.31 8.64
CA SER A 203 17.41 1.63 7.61
C SER A 203 18.78 1.00 7.88
N LYS A 204 19.12 0.75 9.15
CA LYS A 204 20.37 0.05 9.54
C LYS A 204 20.27 -1.46 9.29
N MET A 205 19.08 -2.04 9.47
CA MET A 205 18.82 -3.44 9.10
C MET A 205 18.74 -3.60 7.58
N GLN A 206 18.06 -2.71 6.86
CA GLN A 206 18.01 -2.71 5.40
C GLN A 206 19.39 -2.54 4.76
N GLY A 207 20.26 -1.69 5.33
CA GLY A 207 21.67 -1.56 4.95
C GLY A 207 22.46 -2.85 5.15
N ASN A 208 22.38 -3.45 6.34
CA ASN A 208 23.05 -4.73 6.63
C ASN A 208 22.53 -5.89 5.77
N TRP A 209 21.23 -5.90 5.41
CA TRP A 209 20.66 -6.86 4.48
C TRP A 209 21.16 -6.63 3.05
N GLY A 210 21.32 -5.37 2.63
CA GLY A 210 21.92 -5.02 1.34
C GLY A 210 23.38 -5.45 1.21
N GLU A 211 24.18 -5.24 2.27
CA GLU A 211 25.58 -5.70 2.34
C GLU A 211 25.68 -7.23 2.29
N LEU A 212 24.82 -7.94 3.03
CA LEU A 212 24.79 -9.41 3.06
C LEU A 212 24.32 -10.01 1.72
N VAL A 213 23.39 -9.36 1.01
CA VAL A 213 22.99 -9.75 -0.35
C VAL A 213 24.13 -9.51 -1.34
N LEU A 214 24.84 -8.39 -1.23
CA LEU A 214 25.96 -8.06 -2.11
C LEU A 214 27.12 -9.05 -1.94
N GLU A 215 27.47 -9.39 -0.70
CA GLU A 215 28.48 -10.40 -0.38
C GLU A 215 28.12 -11.76 -0.98
N ARG A 216 26.86 -12.20 -0.81
CA ARG A 216 26.37 -13.48 -1.34
C ARG A 216 26.35 -13.54 -2.87
N VAL A 217 26.15 -12.41 -3.56
CA VAL A 217 26.21 -12.32 -5.03
C VAL A 217 27.65 -12.41 -5.53
N LEU A 218 28.60 -11.80 -4.82
CA LEU A 218 30.03 -11.85 -5.16
C LEU A 218 30.61 -13.26 -4.98
N GLU A 219 30.30 -13.93 -3.86
CA GLU A 219 30.68 -15.33 -3.63
C GLU A 219 30.11 -16.28 -4.69
N LYS A 220 28.83 -16.11 -5.06
CA LYS A 220 28.19 -16.91 -6.12
C LYS A 220 28.74 -16.64 -7.52
N SER A 221 29.38 -15.50 -7.73
CA SER A 221 30.06 -15.17 -8.99
C SER A 221 31.47 -15.78 -9.07
N GLY A 222 31.86 -16.58 -8.07
CA GLY A 222 33.12 -17.30 -8.02
C GLY A 222 34.27 -16.49 -7.42
N LEU A 223 33.99 -15.35 -6.78
CA LEU A 223 35.00 -14.48 -6.19
C LEU A 223 35.22 -14.83 -4.72
N GLU A 224 36.47 -15.04 -4.30
CA GLU A 224 36.82 -15.30 -2.89
C GLU A 224 37.13 -14.01 -2.11
N LYS A 225 36.48 -13.85 -0.94
CA LYS A 225 36.66 -12.71 -0.03
C LYS A 225 38.10 -12.62 0.45
N GLY A 226 38.75 -11.46 0.26
CA GLY A 226 40.12 -11.20 0.68
C GLY A 226 41.22 -11.56 -0.34
N ARG A 227 40.84 -12.14 -1.50
CA ARG A 227 41.77 -12.40 -2.61
C ARG A 227 41.34 -11.68 -3.88
N GLU A 228 40.06 -11.77 -4.22
CA GLU A 228 39.51 -11.24 -5.48
C GLU A 228 38.55 -10.06 -5.26
N TYR A 229 38.00 -9.87 -4.06
CA TYR A 229 37.33 -8.64 -3.65
C TYR A 229 37.52 -8.32 -2.16
N GLU A 230 37.51 -7.03 -1.82
CA GLU A 230 37.56 -6.52 -0.44
C GLU A 230 36.40 -5.54 -0.19
N VAL A 231 35.81 -5.61 1.00
CA VAL A 231 34.70 -4.76 1.45
C VAL A 231 35.26 -3.70 2.41
N GLN A 232 35.06 -2.43 2.07
CA GLN A 232 35.43 -1.25 2.86
C GLN A 232 36.91 -1.09 3.24
N GLN A 233 37.75 -0.67 2.29
CA GLN A 233 38.97 0.08 2.63
C GLN A 233 38.87 1.53 2.15
N SER A 234 39.24 2.46 3.03
CA SER A 234 39.37 3.88 2.68
C SER A 234 40.60 4.05 1.78
N PHE A 235 40.40 4.46 0.53
CA PHE A 235 41.51 4.80 -0.36
C PHE A 235 41.74 6.32 -0.33
N THR A 236 43.02 6.72 -0.28
CA THR A 236 43.40 8.13 -0.42
C THR A 236 43.82 8.33 -1.86
N ASN A 237 43.11 9.18 -2.60
CA ASN A 237 43.45 9.49 -3.99
C ASN A 237 44.72 10.37 -4.05
N ASP A 238 45.38 10.45 -5.20
CA ASP A 238 46.64 11.21 -5.41
C ASP A 238 46.51 12.72 -5.14
N GLN A 239 45.29 13.22 -4.87
CA GLN A 239 44.99 14.59 -4.47
C GLN A 239 44.55 14.75 -2.99
N GLY A 240 44.79 13.74 -2.14
CA GLY A 240 44.59 13.83 -0.69
C GLY A 240 43.13 13.67 -0.20
N GLY A 241 42.17 13.43 -1.09
CA GLY A 241 40.78 13.12 -0.73
C GLY A 241 40.58 11.64 -0.40
N ARG A 242 39.94 11.35 0.74
CA ARG A 242 39.50 9.99 1.12
C ARG A 242 38.23 9.60 0.39
N VAL A 243 38.24 8.45 -0.26
CA VAL A 243 37.10 7.87 -0.97
C VAL A 243 36.75 6.54 -0.33
N PHE A 244 35.46 6.31 -0.07
CA PHE A 244 34.92 5.07 0.45
C PHE A 244 34.10 4.38 -0.64
N PRO A 245 34.72 3.57 -1.51
CA PRO A 245 33.99 2.76 -2.48
C PRO A 245 33.31 1.57 -1.78
N ASP A 246 32.12 1.18 -2.25
CA ASP A 246 31.28 0.18 -1.56
C ASP A 246 31.90 -1.24 -1.66
N VAL A 247 32.53 -1.59 -2.80
CA VAL A 247 33.31 -2.84 -2.98
C VAL A 247 34.43 -2.64 -3.99
N VAL A 248 35.62 -3.22 -3.74
CA VAL A 248 36.75 -3.23 -4.69
C VAL A 248 36.99 -4.63 -5.21
N VAL A 249 36.90 -4.83 -6.53
CA VAL A 249 37.12 -6.14 -7.18
C VAL A 249 38.43 -6.11 -7.98
N ASN A 250 39.30 -7.09 -7.75
CA ASN A 250 40.59 -7.25 -8.41
C ASN A 250 40.45 -8.22 -9.59
N LEU A 251 40.54 -7.70 -10.82
CA LEU A 251 40.52 -8.51 -12.03
C LEU A 251 41.95 -8.91 -12.46
N PRO A 252 42.14 -10.09 -13.09
CA PRO A 252 43.45 -10.64 -13.46
C PRO A 252 44.21 -9.85 -14.54
N ASP A 253 43.63 -8.79 -15.10
CA ASP A 253 44.22 -7.95 -16.16
C ASP A 253 44.64 -6.55 -15.65
N GLY A 254 44.79 -6.38 -14.32
CA GLY A 254 45.31 -5.15 -13.69
C GLY A 254 44.35 -3.95 -13.66
N LYS A 255 43.12 -4.08 -14.19
CA LYS A 255 42.11 -3.02 -14.14
C LYS A 255 41.22 -3.15 -12.91
N LYS A 256 41.24 -2.13 -12.05
CA LYS A 256 40.34 -1.99 -10.89
C LYS A 256 39.05 -1.29 -11.32
N LYS A 257 37.89 -1.91 -11.11
CA LYS A 257 36.59 -1.24 -11.23
C LYS A 257 36.06 -0.92 -9.84
N LEU A 258 35.74 0.35 -9.65
CA LEU A 258 35.13 0.90 -8.44
C LEU A 258 33.67 1.21 -8.75
N ARG A 259 32.78 0.93 -7.81
CA ARG A 259 31.43 1.52 -7.80
C ARG A 259 31.16 2.12 -6.44
#